data_AF-A0A1G2CX15-F1
#
_entry.id   AF-A0A1G2CX15-F1
#
_cell.length_a   1.000
_cell.length_b   1.000
_cell.length_c   1.000
_cell.angle_alpha   90.00
_cell.angle_beta   90.00
_cell.angle_gamma   90.00
#
_symmetry.space_group_name_H-M   'P 1'
#
loop_
_entity.id
_entity.type
_entity.pdbx_description
1 polymer ?
#
loop_
_entity_poly.entity_id
_entity_poly.type
_entity_poly.pdbx_seq_one_letter_code
_entity_poly.pdbx_strand_id
1 'polypeptide(L)'
;MKSSTRNETKREEFDALLLLLTGMVPSDAEVSADGFLFIPPNAMKMDNASSRFLRVRITELAGPNGWRNHLVDDKYAGWWIRRPTC
;
A
#
# COMPACT_ATOMS: atom_id res chain seq x y z
N MET A 1 3.83 -18.29 22.17
CA MET A 1 4.54 -17.21 21.43
C MET A 1 4.80 -17.68 20.00
N LYS A 2 3.89 -17.43 19.05
CA LYS A 2 4.08 -17.76 17.61
C LYS A 2 3.48 -16.70 16.65
N SER A 3 2.84 -15.66 17.19
CA SER A 3 2.08 -14.69 16.38
C SER A 3 2.94 -13.53 15.86
N SER A 4 4.03 -13.15 16.56
CA SER A 4 4.86 -12.00 16.19
C SER A 4 5.59 -12.20 14.87
N THR A 5 6.15 -13.39 14.63
CA THR A 5 6.94 -13.67 13.41
C THR A 5 6.09 -13.64 12.14
N ARG A 6 4.82 -14.11 12.22
CA ARG A 6 3.94 -14.19 11.03
C ARG A 6 3.42 -12.83 10.60
N ASN A 7 3.23 -11.90 11.53
CA ASN A 7 2.73 -10.56 11.22
C ASN A 7 3.87 -9.64 10.75
N GLU A 8 5.09 -9.80 11.29
CA GLU A 8 6.30 -9.15 10.76
C GLU A 8 6.52 -9.52 9.28
N THR A 9 6.40 -10.80 8.92
CA THR A 9 6.54 -11.24 7.52
C THR A 9 5.51 -10.61 6.58
N LYS A 10 4.25 -10.44 7.02
CA LYS A 10 3.21 -9.79 6.20
C LYS A 10 3.49 -8.32 5.94
N ARG A 11 4.02 -7.63 6.94
CA ARG A 11 4.35 -6.20 6.84
C ARG A 11 5.55 -5.99 5.90
N GLU A 12 6.59 -6.81 6.04
CA GLU A 12 7.76 -6.79 5.15
C GLU A 12 7.37 -7.11 3.70
N GLU A 13 6.53 -8.14 3.50
CA GLU A 13 6.01 -8.47 2.18
C GLU A 13 5.23 -7.30 1.57
N PHE A 14 4.34 -6.68 2.35
CA PHE A 14 3.59 -5.51 1.92
C PHE A 14 4.50 -4.35 1.50
N ASP A 15 5.50 -4.04 2.32
CA ASP A 15 6.42 -2.93 2.08
C ASP A 15 7.23 -3.13 0.79
N ALA A 16 7.74 -4.34 0.57
CA ALA A 16 8.44 -4.69 -0.64
C ALA A 16 7.53 -4.55 -1.87
N LEU A 17 6.32 -5.12 -1.83
CA LEU A 17 5.38 -5.05 -2.95
C LEU A 17 4.95 -3.61 -3.25
N LEU A 18 4.75 -2.78 -2.22
CA LEU A 18 4.41 -1.37 -2.40
C LEU A 18 5.55 -0.62 -3.09
N LEU A 19 6.80 -0.84 -2.65
CA LEU A 19 7.98 -0.27 -3.29
C LEU A 19 8.12 -0.73 -4.74
N LEU A 20 7.89 -2.00 -5.05
CA LEU A 20 7.89 -2.48 -6.44
C LEU A 20 6.80 -1.82 -7.29
N LEU A 21 5.59 -1.68 -6.76
CA LEU A 21 4.44 -1.13 -7.50
C LEU A 21 4.55 0.38 -7.73
N THR A 22 5.06 1.10 -6.73
CA THR A 22 4.99 2.58 -6.67
C THR A 22 6.36 3.26 -6.72
N GLY A 23 7.43 2.50 -6.51
CA GLY A 23 8.78 3.04 -6.31
C GLY A 23 8.90 3.95 -5.08
N MET A 24 7.94 3.92 -4.16
CA MET A 24 7.91 4.68 -2.92
C MET A 24 8.27 3.77 -1.75
N VAL A 25 9.18 4.23 -0.89
CA VAL A 25 9.46 3.55 0.37
C VAL A 25 8.32 3.87 1.35
N PRO A 26 7.68 2.87 1.99
CA PRO A 26 6.52 3.11 2.86
C PRO A 26 6.77 4.06 4.04
N SER A 27 8.01 4.20 4.51
CA SER A 27 8.39 5.16 5.57
C SER A 27 8.35 6.61 5.12
N ASP A 28 8.44 6.85 3.81
CA ASP A 28 8.53 8.19 3.23
C ASP A 28 7.15 8.66 2.73
N ALA A 29 6.15 7.78 2.79
CA ALA A 29 4.78 8.09 2.45
C ALA A 29 4.14 8.97 3.53
N GLU A 30 3.25 9.88 3.12
CA GLU A 30 2.38 10.57 4.06
C GLU A 30 1.47 9.57 4.78
N VAL A 31 1.28 9.76 6.09
CA VAL A 31 0.49 8.84 6.93
C VAL A 31 -0.71 9.57 7.50
N SER A 32 -1.91 9.00 7.28
CA SER A 32 -3.14 9.53 7.85
C SER A 32 -3.20 9.30 9.37
N ALA A 33 -4.09 10.03 10.06
CA ALA A 33 -4.32 9.85 11.50
C ALA A 33 -4.74 8.42 11.89
N ASP A 34 -5.35 7.66 10.96
CA ASP A 34 -5.75 6.27 11.14
C ASP A 34 -4.78 5.24 10.51
N GLY A 35 -3.57 5.68 10.17
CA GLY A 35 -2.43 4.81 9.81
C GLY A 35 -2.41 4.32 8.37
N PHE A 36 -3.12 4.98 7.45
CA PHE A 36 -3.02 4.70 6.02
C PHE A 36 -1.86 5.46 5.39
N LEU A 37 -1.23 4.87 4.39
CA LEU A 37 -0.19 5.49 3.59
C LEU A 37 -0.80 6.11 2.34
N PHE A 38 -0.40 7.33 2.00
CA PHE A 38 -0.83 7.98 0.76
C PHE A 38 0.05 7.53 -0.42
N ILE A 39 -0.60 7.16 -1.53
CA ILE A 39 0.02 6.87 -2.82
C ILE A 39 -0.45 7.95 -3.81
N PRO A 40 0.44 8.82 -4.29
CA PRO A 40 0.07 9.85 -5.24
C PRO A 40 -0.20 9.23 -6.62
N PRO A 41 -1.07 9.86 -7.44
CA PRO A 41 -1.52 9.33 -8.74
C PRO A 41 -0.37 9.00 -9.70
N ASN A 42 0.72 9.77 -9.64
CA ASN A 42 1.90 9.62 -10.50
C ASN A 42 2.90 8.56 -9.99
N ALA A 43 2.72 8.00 -8.80
CA ALA A 43 3.66 7.03 -8.25
C ALA A 43 3.51 5.64 -8.87
N MET A 44 2.41 5.28 -9.52
CA MET A 44 2.27 3.94 -10.10
C MET A 44 3.21 3.78 -11.31
N LYS A 45 4.40 3.22 -11.07
CA LYS A 45 5.50 3.13 -12.06
C LYS A 45 5.30 2.00 -13.08
N MET A 46 4.40 1.04 -12.82
CA MET A 46 4.19 -0.12 -13.68
C MET A 46 2.85 -0.04 -14.42
N ASP A 47 2.91 0.11 -15.75
CA ASP A 47 1.84 -0.30 -16.65
C ASP A 47 2.18 -1.72 -17.14
N ASN A 48 1.37 -2.74 -16.79
CA ASN A 48 1.27 -4.08 -17.41
C ASN A 48 0.53 -5.10 -16.50
N ALA A 49 0.42 -6.34 -16.97
CA ALA A 49 -0.17 -7.46 -16.23
C ALA A 49 0.51 -7.76 -14.86
N SER A 50 1.81 -7.48 -14.70
CA SER A 50 2.53 -7.71 -13.44
C SER A 50 2.04 -6.78 -12.33
N SER A 51 1.67 -5.53 -12.66
CA SER A 51 1.10 -4.60 -11.69
C SER A 51 -0.25 -5.08 -11.14
N ARG A 52 -0.99 -5.90 -11.90
CA ARG A 52 -2.27 -6.47 -11.46
C ARG A 52 -2.06 -7.47 -10.31
N PHE A 53 -1.09 -8.38 -10.45
CA PHE A 53 -0.79 -9.35 -9.39
C PHE A 53 -0.32 -8.67 -8.10
N LEU A 54 0.55 -7.65 -8.23
CA LEU A 54 1.02 -6.85 -7.09
C LEU A 54 -0.15 -6.17 -6.36
N ARG A 55 -1.06 -5.51 -7.10
CA ARG A 55 -2.24 -4.84 -6.52
C ARG A 55 -3.16 -5.82 -5.79
N VAL A 56 -3.39 -7.01 -6.36
CA VAL A 56 -4.20 -8.05 -5.71
C VAL A 56 -3.55 -8.48 -4.39
N ARG A 57 -2.25 -8.82 -4.41
CA ARG A 57 -1.56 -9.27 -3.19
C ARG A 57 -1.48 -8.20 -2.11
N ILE A 58 -1.19 -6.96 -2.50
CA ILE A 58 -1.23 -5.81 -1.60
C ILE A 58 -2.62 -5.64 -0.98
N THR A 59 -3.70 -5.85 -1.74
CA THR A 59 -5.08 -5.78 -1.23
C THR A 59 -5.36 -6.88 -0.20
N GLU A 60 -4.91 -8.11 -0.45
CA GLU A 60 -5.04 -9.22 0.51
C GLU A 60 -4.31 -8.93 1.83
N LEU A 61 -3.13 -8.32 1.75
CA LEU A 61 -2.32 -7.96 2.92
C LEU A 61 -2.91 -6.78 3.70
N ALA A 62 -3.35 -5.72 3.00
CA ALA A 62 -3.98 -4.55 3.60
C ALA A 62 -5.33 -4.87 4.27
N GLY A 63 -5.97 -5.96 3.83
CA GLY A 63 -7.25 -6.42 4.33
C GLY A 63 -8.45 -5.75 3.66
N PRO A 64 -9.68 -6.16 4.04
CA PRO A 64 -10.91 -5.59 3.49
C PRO A 64 -10.97 -4.08 3.73
N ASN A 65 -11.38 -3.32 2.71
CA ASN A 65 -11.38 -1.85 2.71
C ASN A 65 -10.01 -1.22 2.99
N GLY A 66 -8.92 -1.98 2.78
CA GLY A 66 -7.55 -1.51 2.92
C GLY A 66 -7.17 -0.43 1.91
N TRP A 67 -7.93 -0.28 0.82
CA TRP A 67 -7.79 0.80 -0.16
C TRP A 67 -8.92 1.80 -0.05
N ARG A 68 -8.59 3.09 -0.10
CA ARG A 68 -9.57 4.18 -0.20
C ARG A 68 -9.17 5.13 -1.33
N ASN A 69 -10.13 5.43 -2.20
CA ASN A 69 -9.97 6.50 -3.18
C ASN A 69 -9.89 7.85 -2.47
N HIS A 70 -9.00 8.72 -2.91
CA HIS A 70 -8.91 10.09 -2.44
C HIS A 70 -8.74 11.05 -3.62
N LEU A 71 -9.57 12.07 -3.67
CA LEU A 71 -9.39 13.18 -4.60
C LEU A 71 -8.43 14.18 -3.96
N VAL A 72 -7.28 14.39 -4.59
CA VAL A 72 -6.34 15.46 -4.23
C VAL A 72 -6.75 16.71 -4.97
N ASP A 73 -7.07 17.78 -4.23
CA ASP A 73 -7.41 19.12 -4.73
C ASP A 73 -8.47 19.14 -5.85
N ASP A 74 -9.45 18.23 -5.80
CA ASP A 74 -10.50 18.03 -6.82
C ASP A 74 -9.99 17.80 -8.27
N LYS A 75 -8.69 17.51 -8.45
CA LYS A 75 -8.06 17.42 -9.77
C LYS A 75 -7.53 16.03 -10.12
N TYR A 76 -7.07 15.24 -9.15
CA TYR A 76 -6.48 13.93 -9.40
C TYR A 76 -6.82 12.90 -8.32
N ALA A 77 -7.01 11.64 -8.70
CA ALA A 77 -7.30 10.54 -7.78
C ALA A 77 -6.00 9.88 -7.27
N GLY A 78 -5.66 10.11 -6.01
CA GLY A 78 -4.68 9.32 -5.25
C GLY A 78 -5.36 8.18 -4.48
N TRP A 79 -4.55 7.40 -3.76
CA TRP A 79 -5.02 6.25 -3.01
C TRP A 79 -4.45 6.24 -1.60
N TRP A 80 -5.30 5.97 -0.61
CA TRP A 80 -4.85 5.62 0.74
C TRP A 80 -4.83 4.11 0.88
N ILE A 81 -3.73 3.57 1.42
CA ILE A 81 -3.61 2.14 1.70
C ILE A 81 -3.26 1.83 3.14
N ARG A 82 -3.96 0.88 3.76
CA ARG A 82 -3.66 0.40 5.10
C ARG A 82 -2.44 -0.51 5.09
N ARG A 83 -1.42 -0.14 5.86
CA ARG A 83 -0.28 -1.03 6.13
C ARG A 83 -0.70 -2.08 7.18
N PRO A 84 -0.35 -3.37 7.01
CA PRO A 84 -0.66 -4.40 8.01
C PRO A 84 0.03 -4.10 9.34
N THR A 85 -0.69 -4.30 10.46
CA THR A 85 -0.11 -4.20 11.81
C THR A 85 0.55 -5.51 12.24
N CYS A 86 1.63 -5.41 13.02
CA CYS A 86 2.29 -6.56 13.66
C CYS A 86 1.42 -7.18 14.77
#